data_AF-A0AAV2IVB4-F1
#
_entry.id   AF-A0AAV2IVB4-F1
#
_cell.length_a   1.000
_cell.length_b   1.000
_cell.length_c   1.000
_cell.angle_alpha   90.00
_cell.angle_beta   90.00
_cell.angle_gamma   90.00
#
_symmetry.space_group_name_H-M   'P 1'
#
loop_
_entity.id
_entity.type
_entity.pdbx_description
1 polymer ?
#
loop_
_entity_poly.entity_id
_entity_poly.type
_entity_poly.pdbx_seq_one_letter_code
_entity_poly.pdbx_strand_id
1 'polypeptide(L)'
;MSGVRDDRLAIWLAGLTTLTNFLFTLLGVWLVERVGRRKLTLGSIIGTCLSLSVLAVGFLLSAQHSPPVTFHPLDPAMANSTCIKYQLCEACMLDPGCGFCYRENVTALLSSSCVPVNKASTEHAAWGRCSNTSRMKEHTYWAYNYCPTSYSWLVLLGLLLYLAAFAPGMGPMPWTINSEIYPLWARSTGNACAAGVNWTFNVLVSLTFLHLAQYFTYYGVFFLYSIMALLGFIFILGCLPETKGRRLEEIEALFENRLCSCGVSDSDEARQVEYIRVKGSNYHLSDNDASDVE
;
A
#
# COMPACT_ATOMS: atom_id res chain seq x y z
N MET A 1 -10.36 5.45 8.40
CA MET A 1 -11.14 5.51 9.65
C MET A 1 -12.03 4.28 9.72
N SER A 2 -11.67 3.31 10.56
CA SER A 2 -12.33 1.99 10.63
C SER A 2 -13.61 1.97 11.48
N GLY A 3 -14.09 3.14 11.94
CA GLY A 3 -15.31 3.27 12.74
C GLY A 3 -15.26 2.59 14.10
N VAL A 4 -14.07 2.46 14.68
CA VAL A 4 -13.86 1.84 15.99
C VAL A 4 -14.32 2.82 17.08
N ARG A 5 -15.26 2.36 17.90
CA ARG A 5 -16.06 3.17 18.82
C ARG A 5 -15.38 3.52 20.15
N ASP A 6 -14.32 2.81 20.51
CA ASP A 6 -13.66 2.88 21.83
C ASP A 6 -12.15 3.14 21.66
N ASP A 7 -11.63 4.12 22.38
CA ASP A 7 -10.21 4.50 22.37
C ASP A 7 -9.32 3.30 22.74
N ARG A 8 -9.76 2.45 23.67
CA ARG A 8 -9.02 1.24 24.05
C ARG A 8 -8.91 0.26 22.90
N LEU A 9 -10.00 0.05 22.16
CA LEU A 9 -10.01 -0.82 20.99
C LEU A 9 -9.14 -0.22 19.87
N ALA A 10 -9.16 1.09 19.69
CA ALA A 10 -8.29 1.76 18.72
C ALA A 10 -6.79 1.54 19.04
N ILE A 11 -6.40 1.64 20.31
CA ILE A 11 -5.03 1.35 20.77
C ILE A 11 -4.66 -0.11 20.51
N TRP A 12 -5.53 -1.07 20.86
CA TRP A 12 -5.27 -2.49 20.61
C TRP A 12 -5.15 -2.83 19.12
N LEU A 13 -5.98 -2.21 18.27
CA LEU A 13 -5.91 -2.40 16.83
C LEU A 13 -4.63 -1.80 16.24
N ALA A 14 -4.18 -0.64 16.72
CA ALA A 14 -2.89 -0.07 16.33
C ALA A 14 -1.71 -0.93 16.82
N GLY A 15 -1.79 -1.49 18.02
CA GLY A 15 -0.82 -2.46 18.53
C GLY A 15 -0.77 -3.73 17.67
N LEU A 16 -1.93 -4.23 17.25
CA LEU A 16 -2.03 -5.40 16.39
C LEU A 16 -1.40 -5.15 15.01
N THR A 17 -1.72 -4.04 14.35
CA THR A 17 -1.18 -3.73 13.02
C THR A 17 0.34 -3.54 13.05
N THR A 18 0.87 -2.88 14.08
CA THR A 18 2.32 -2.70 14.25
C THR A 18 3.03 -4.02 14.56
N LEU A 19 2.45 -4.88 15.41
CA LEU A 19 2.98 -6.21 15.68
C LEU A 19 2.99 -7.09 14.42
N THR A 20 1.88 -7.10 13.66
CA THR A 20 1.80 -7.80 12.38
C THR A 20 2.90 -7.32 11.44
N ASN A 21 3.05 -6.01 11.26
CA ASN A 21 4.10 -5.46 10.40
C ASN A 21 5.49 -5.95 10.84
N PHE A 22 5.81 -5.82 12.13
CA PHE A 22 7.10 -6.26 12.67
C PHE A 22 7.38 -7.76 12.42
N LEU A 23 6.42 -8.63 12.72
CA LEU A 23 6.57 -10.08 12.54
C LEU A 23 6.74 -10.46 11.07
N PHE A 24 5.94 -9.88 10.17
CA PHE A 24 6.02 -10.17 8.74
C PHE A 24 7.25 -9.54 8.08
N THR A 25 7.78 -8.43 8.60
CA THR A 25 9.09 -7.90 8.18
C THR A 25 10.22 -8.86 8.55
N LEU A 26 10.26 -9.39 9.78
CA LEU A 26 11.26 -10.39 10.19
C LEU A 26 11.18 -11.67 9.35
N LEU A 27 9.95 -12.15 9.15
CA LEU A 27 9.66 -13.27 8.27
C LEU A 27 10.17 -12.98 6.85
N GLY A 28 9.94 -11.76 6.35
CA GLY A 28 10.47 -11.27 5.09
C GLY A 28 11.97 -11.44 4.96
N VAL A 29 12.73 -10.84 5.87
CA VAL A 29 14.21 -10.92 5.88
C VAL A 29 14.69 -12.37 5.84
N TRP A 30 14.04 -13.27 6.59
CA TRP A 30 14.36 -14.69 6.57
C TRP A 30 13.98 -15.39 5.25
N LEU A 31 12.85 -15.02 4.63
CA LEU A 31 12.40 -15.57 3.35
C LEU A 31 13.30 -15.15 2.17
N VAL A 32 13.91 -13.96 2.23
CA VAL A 32 14.73 -13.39 1.14
C VAL A 32 15.86 -14.33 0.72
N GLU A 33 16.53 -14.95 1.68
CA GLU A 33 17.64 -15.85 1.41
C GLU A 33 17.16 -17.21 0.86
N ARG A 34 15.98 -17.68 1.30
CA ARG A 34 15.44 -18.99 0.93
C ARG A 34 14.71 -19.01 -0.40
N VAL A 35 13.78 -18.10 -0.63
CA VAL A 35 12.82 -18.18 -1.75
C VAL A 35 13.39 -17.60 -3.05
N GLY A 36 14.27 -16.60 -2.96
CA GLY A 36 14.71 -15.82 -4.11
C GLY A 36 13.90 -14.55 -4.28
N ARG A 37 14.47 -13.58 -5.00
CA ARG A 37 14.02 -12.19 -4.97
C ARG A 37 12.82 -12.01 -5.90
N ARG A 38 12.88 -12.59 -7.10
CA ARG A 38 11.78 -12.51 -8.07
C ARG A 38 10.51 -13.18 -7.54
N LYS A 39 10.62 -14.41 -7.03
CA LYS A 39 9.47 -15.15 -6.49
C LYS A 39 8.83 -14.44 -5.29
N LEU A 40 9.64 -13.86 -4.41
CA LEU A 40 9.15 -13.14 -3.24
C LEU A 40 8.43 -11.83 -3.64
N THR A 41 8.98 -11.06 -4.58
CA THR A 41 8.34 -9.85 -5.12
C THR A 41 7.02 -10.19 -5.81
N LEU A 42 6.99 -11.21 -6.68
CA LEU A 42 5.76 -11.61 -7.37
C LEU A 42 4.67 -12.10 -6.40
N GLY A 43 5.04 -12.94 -5.43
CA GLY A 43 4.10 -13.42 -4.41
C GLY A 43 3.54 -12.28 -3.55
N SER A 44 4.38 -11.32 -3.18
CA SER A 44 3.97 -10.13 -2.44
C SER A 44 3.01 -9.27 -3.25
N ILE A 45 3.30 -8.98 -4.53
CA ILE A 45 2.41 -8.18 -5.36
C ILE A 45 1.04 -8.87 -5.51
N ILE A 46 0.99 -10.18 -5.73
CA ILE A 46 -0.28 -10.94 -5.77
C ILE A 46 -1.06 -10.75 -4.46
N GLY A 47 -0.40 -10.94 -3.32
CA GLY A 47 -1.03 -10.73 -2.01
C GLY A 47 -1.50 -9.28 -1.80
N THR A 48 -0.75 -8.28 -2.28
CA THR A 48 -1.17 -6.88 -2.22
C THR A 48 -2.38 -6.60 -3.11
N CYS A 49 -2.46 -7.15 -4.33
CA CYS A 49 -3.63 -7.01 -5.20
C CYS A 49 -4.89 -7.64 -4.58
N LEU A 50 -4.75 -8.83 -4.00
CA LEU A 50 -5.85 -9.52 -3.33
C LEU A 50 -6.33 -8.74 -2.10
N SER A 51 -5.41 -8.28 -1.25
CA SER A 51 -5.76 -7.51 -0.05
C SER A 51 -6.35 -6.13 -0.36
N LEU A 52 -5.83 -5.41 -1.36
CA LEU A 52 -6.43 -4.17 -1.85
C LEU A 52 -7.84 -4.39 -2.40
N SER A 53 -8.08 -5.52 -3.08
CA SER A 53 -9.42 -5.87 -3.56
C SER A 53 -10.37 -6.19 -2.38
N VAL A 54 -9.90 -6.88 -1.34
CA VAL A 54 -10.67 -7.11 -0.10
C VAL A 54 -11.00 -5.77 0.58
N LEU A 55 -10.04 -4.85 0.67
CA LEU A 55 -10.27 -3.50 1.20
C LEU A 55 -11.33 -2.75 0.38
N ALA A 56 -11.22 -2.75 -0.95
CA ALA A 56 -12.16 -2.10 -1.84
C ALA A 56 -13.58 -2.65 -1.68
N VAL A 57 -13.73 -3.98 -1.62
CA VAL A 57 -15.01 -4.64 -1.36
C VAL A 57 -15.53 -4.32 0.04
N GLY A 58 -14.67 -4.27 1.06
CA GLY A 58 -15.04 -3.90 2.42
C GLY A 58 -15.61 -2.48 2.51
N PHE A 59 -14.95 -1.51 1.88
CA PHE A 59 -15.47 -0.14 1.80
C PHE A 59 -16.74 -0.04 0.95
N LEU A 60 -16.86 -0.82 -0.13
CA LEU A 60 -18.07 -0.85 -0.96
C LEU A 60 -19.28 -1.38 -0.16
N LEU A 61 -19.11 -2.49 0.56
CA LEU A 61 -20.17 -3.05 1.42
C LEU A 61 -20.53 -2.10 2.56
N SER A 62 -19.53 -1.42 3.14
CA SER A 62 -19.74 -0.38 4.15
C SER A 62 -20.53 0.81 3.59
N ALA A 63 -20.25 1.25 2.37
CA ALA A 63 -20.98 2.34 1.73
C ALA A 63 -22.44 1.94 1.42
N GLN A 64 -22.66 0.73 0.88
CA GLN A 64 -23.99 0.23 0.51
C GLN A 64 -24.89 -0.02 1.72
N HIS A 65 -24.34 -0.48 2.84
CA HIS A 65 -25.07 -0.74 4.09
C HIS A 65 -24.89 0.39 5.11
N SER A 66 -24.61 1.60 4.63
CA SER A 66 -24.50 2.77 5.50
C SER A 66 -25.89 3.14 6.05
N PRO A 67 -25.97 3.55 7.33
CA PRO A 67 -27.25 3.82 7.95
C PRO A 67 -27.93 5.06 7.36
N PRO A 68 -29.26 5.03 7.16
CA PRO A 68 -30.01 6.18 6.67
C PRO A 68 -30.09 7.27 7.76
N VAL A 69 -30.25 8.52 7.34
CA VAL A 69 -30.59 9.66 8.20
C VAL A 69 -32.10 9.65 8.43
N THR A 70 -32.53 9.39 9.66
CA THR A 70 -33.96 9.27 9.99
C THR A 70 -34.59 10.56 10.49
N PHE A 71 -33.79 11.47 11.04
CA PHE A 71 -34.28 12.72 11.62
C PHE A 71 -33.57 13.92 11.00
N HIS A 72 -34.35 14.72 10.28
CA HIS A 72 -33.94 16.01 9.69
C HIS A 72 -34.29 17.14 10.65
N PRO A 73 -33.31 17.78 11.31
CA PRO A 73 -33.61 18.81 12.29
C PRO A 73 -34.10 20.10 11.60
N LEU A 74 -35.31 20.55 11.96
CA LEU A 74 -35.93 21.79 11.50
C LEU A 74 -35.59 22.91 12.48
N ASP A 75 -34.36 23.45 12.40
CA ASP A 75 -33.92 24.58 13.22
C ASP A 75 -33.52 25.76 12.30
N PRO A 76 -33.94 27.03 12.55
CA PRO A 76 -33.66 28.16 11.68
C PRO A 76 -32.16 28.46 11.49
N ALA A 77 -31.33 28.08 12.46
CA ALA A 77 -29.87 28.21 12.37
C ALA A 77 -29.23 27.26 11.34
N MET A 78 -29.97 26.24 10.89
CA MET A 78 -29.47 25.18 10.01
C MET A 78 -30.02 25.25 8.57
N ALA A 79 -30.97 26.15 8.30
CA ALA A 79 -31.66 26.31 7.01
C ALA A 79 -30.72 26.50 5.80
N ASN A 80 -29.48 26.96 6.03
CA ASN A 80 -28.48 27.20 4.99
C ASN A 80 -27.36 26.14 4.90
N SER A 81 -27.39 25.07 5.70
CA SER A 81 -26.33 24.05 5.66
C SER A 81 -26.59 22.98 4.60
N THR A 82 -25.53 22.54 3.91
CA THR A 82 -25.55 21.41 2.96
C THR A 82 -25.92 20.09 3.63
N CYS A 83 -25.60 19.95 4.92
CA CYS A 83 -25.79 18.73 5.71
C CYS A 83 -27.23 18.20 5.73
N ILE A 84 -28.25 19.07 5.65
CA ILE A 84 -29.67 18.67 5.66
C ILE A 84 -30.06 17.89 4.39
N LYS A 85 -29.34 18.09 3.29
CA LYS A 85 -29.70 17.47 2.00
C LYS A 85 -29.37 15.98 1.96
N TYR A 86 -28.49 15.49 2.84
CA TYR A 86 -28.02 14.12 2.81
C TYR A 86 -28.98 13.16 3.50
N GLN A 87 -29.32 12.08 2.80
CA GLN A 87 -30.22 11.03 3.30
C GLN A 87 -29.48 9.79 3.84
N LEU A 88 -28.20 9.64 3.51
CA LEU A 88 -27.35 8.54 3.96
C LEU A 88 -26.14 9.07 4.72
N CYS A 89 -25.67 8.29 5.70
CA CYS A 89 -24.45 8.61 6.44
C CYS A 89 -23.26 8.81 5.50
N GLU A 90 -23.05 7.92 4.52
CA GLU A 90 -21.90 8.01 3.61
C GLU A 90 -21.81 9.38 2.91
N ALA A 91 -22.93 9.85 2.34
CA ALA A 91 -22.97 11.14 1.66
C ALA A 91 -22.76 12.33 2.61
N CYS A 92 -23.26 12.22 3.85
CA CYS A 92 -23.03 13.21 4.90
C CYS A 92 -21.54 13.29 5.27
N MET A 93 -20.83 12.16 5.32
CA MET A 93 -19.44 12.09 5.79
C MET A 93 -18.41 12.43 4.70
N LEU A 94 -18.82 12.62 3.46
CA LEU A 94 -17.96 13.14 2.39
C LEU A 94 -17.77 14.66 2.49
N ASP A 95 -18.69 15.38 3.15
CA ASP A 95 -18.58 16.82 3.39
C ASP A 95 -17.78 17.06 4.69
N PRO A 96 -16.60 17.72 4.63
CA PRO A 96 -15.76 17.94 5.81
C PRO A 96 -16.43 18.83 6.88
N GLY A 97 -17.47 19.59 6.50
CA GLY A 97 -18.24 20.43 7.41
C GLY A 97 -19.38 19.71 8.12
N CYS A 98 -19.68 18.46 7.77
CA CYS A 98 -20.79 17.69 8.32
C CYS A 98 -20.30 16.50 9.17
N GLY A 99 -21.16 16.03 10.06
CA GLY A 99 -20.90 14.85 10.89
C GLY A 99 -22.19 14.13 11.25
N PHE A 100 -22.06 12.90 11.74
CA PHE A 100 -23.17 11.99 11.94
C PHE A 100 -23.44 11.77 13.42
N CYS A 101 -24.61 12.22 13.87
CA CYS A 101 -25.07 12.06 15.25
C CYS A 101 -26.16 11.00 15.30
N TYR A 102 -25.97 9.94 16.09
CA TYR A 102 -26.91 8.83 16.12
C TYR A 102 -27.13 8.26 17.52
N ARG A 103 -28.27 7.59 17.69
CA ARG A 103 -28.67 6.89 18.91
C ARG A 103 -28.90 5.42 18.61
N GLU A 104 -28.34 4.54 19.44
CA GLU A 104 -28.37 3.08 19.25
C GLU A 104 -28.91 2.38 20.51
N ASN A 105 -29.91 1.51 20.37
CA ASN A 105 -30.38 0.66 21.47
C ASN A 105 -30.02 -0.81 21.20
N VAL A 106 -29.08 -1.36 21.99
CA VAL A 106 -28.53 -2.74 22.01
C VAL A 106 -28.00 -3.27 20.66
N THR A 107 -28.75 -3.22 19.56
CA THR A 107 -28.34 -3.62 18.20
C THR A 107 -28.99 -2.82 17.06
N ALA A 108 -29.92 -1.90 17.34
CA ALA A 108 -30.65 -1.15 16.31
C ALA A 108 -30.46 0.37 16.43
N LEU A 109 -30.23 1.01 15.28
CA LEU A 109 -30.19 2.46 15.13
C LEU A 109 -31.59 3.04 15.29
N LEU A 110 -31.80 3.81 16.35
CA LEU A 110 -33.12 4.34 16.72
C LEU A 110 -33.39 5.70 16.08
N SER A 111 -32.37 6.56 16.01
CA SER A 111 -32.48 7.91 15.48
C SER A 111 -31.12 8.41 15.02
N SER A 112 -31.03 8.97 13.82
CA SER A 112 -29.80 9.47 13.21
C SER A 112 -30.04 10.82 12.53
N SER A 113 -29.04 11.69 12.59
CA SER A 113 -29.08 13.03 12.02
C SER A 113 -27.72 13.43 11.47
N CYS A 114 -27.70 13.99 10.26
CA CYS A 114 -26.54 14.68 9.71
C CYS A 114 -26.57 16.14 10.19
N VAL A 115 -25.52 16.59 10.90
CA VAL A 115 -25.45 17.94 11.47
C VAL A 115 -24.06 18.55 11.26
N PRO A 116 -23.95 19.88 11.18
CA PRO A 116 -22.67 20.55 10.99
C PRO A 116 -21.71 20.32 12.17
N VAL A 117 -20.43 20.18 11.86
CA VAL A 117 -19.34 20.00 12.83
C VAL A 117 -18.98 21.34 13.46
N ASN A 118 -18.57 21.33 14.73
CA ASN A 118 -18.11 22.55 15.40
C ASN A 118 -16.79 23.04 14.76
N LYS A 119 -16.71 24.34 14.42
CA LYS A 119 -15.52 24.95 13.80
C LYS A 119 -14.28 24.94 14.72
N ALA A 120 -14.47 24.89 16.03
CA ALA A 120 -13.38 24.90 17.01
C ALA A 120 -12.81 23.50 17.31
N SER A 121 -13.61 22.45 17.17
CA SER A 121 -13.18 21.06 17.40
C SER A 121 -14.09 20.09 16.64
N THR A 122 -13.49 19.12 15.94
CA THR A 122 -14.21 18.09 15.17
C THR A 122 -14.84 17.01 16.04
N GLU A 123 -14.57 17.02 17.34
CA GLU A 123 -15.03 16.00 18.29
C GLU A 123 -16.51 16.13 18.66
N HIS A 124 -17.15 17.26 18.36
CA HIS A 124 -18.54 17.52 18.70
C HIS A 124 -19.29 18.20 17.54
N ALA A 125 -20.61 18.01 17.52
CA ALA A 125 -21.48 18.74 16.63
C ALA A 125 -21.50 20.24 16.99
N ALA A 126 -21.69 21.11 16.01
CA ALA A 126 -21.85 22.55 16.26
C ALA A 126 -23.06 22.83 17.16
N TRP A 127 -24.08 21.97 17.11
CA TRP A 127 -25.30 22.11 17.88
C TRP A 127 -26.06 20.77 17.99
N GLY A 128 -27.09 20.72 18.85
CA GLY A 128 -27.98 19.57 18.99
C GLY A 128 -27.49 18.51 19.98
N ARG A 129 -28.00 17.27 19.80
CA ARG A 129 -27.80 16.15 20.76
C ARG A 129 -26.33 15.74 20.95
N CYS A 130 -25.50 15.97 19.94
CA CYS A 130 -24.07 15.65 19.94
C CYS A 130 -23.17 16.89 20.13
N SER A 131 -23.72 18.01 20.62
CA SER A 131 -22.97 19.27 20.78
C SER A 131 -22.17 19.36 22.08
N ASN A 132 -22.65 18.72 23.16
CA ASN A 132 -22.02 18.81 24.47
C ASN A 132 -21.66 17.41 24.97
N THR A 133 -20.36 17.18 25.16
CA THR A 133 -19.74 15.95 25.63
C THR A 133 -20.33 15.46 26.95
N SER A 134 -20.67 16.38 27.87
CA SER A 134 -21.23 16.03 29.18
C SER A 134 -22.72 15.67 29.13
N ARG A 135 -23.40 15.95 28.02
CA ARG A 135 -24.80 15.59 27.74
C ARG A 135 -24.96 14.46 26.73
N MET A 136 -23.89 13.73 26.40
CA MET A 136 -24.00 12.42 25.75
C MET A 136 -24.63 11.44 26.74
N LYS A 137 -25.96 11.57 26.92
CA LYS A 137 -26.79 10.63 27.68
C LYS A 137 -26.61 9.25 27.08
N GLU A 138 -26.75 8.24 27.94
CA GLU A 138 -26.75 6.82 27.59
C GLU A 138 -27.36 6.61 26.19
N HIS A 139 -26.55 6.02 25.29
CA HIS A 139 -26.90 5.63 23.91
C HIS A 139 -26.74 6.66 22.78
N THR A 140 -26.20 7.87 22.99
CA THR A 140 -25.98 8.84 21.90
C THR A 140 -24.49 8.96 21.54
N TYR A 141 -24.16 8.88 20.25
CA TYR A 141 -22.78 8.87 19.76
C TYR A 141 -22.57 9.88 18.62
N TRP A 142 -21.37 10.45 18.61
CA TRP A 142 -20.87 11.32 17.54
C TRP A 142 -19.85 10.57 16.69
N ALA A 143 -20.06 10.57 15.37
CA ALA A 143 -19.09 10.06 14.42
C ALA A 143 -18.64 11.19 13.48
N TYR A 144 -17.33 11.28 13.27
CA TYR A 144 -16.69 12.20 12.33
C TYR A 144 -15.85 11.41 11.32
N ASN A 145 -16.09 11.61 10.02
CA ASN A 145 -15.43 10.91 8.90
C ASN A 145 -15.46 9.35 8.94
N TYR A 146 -16.40 8.73 9.66
CA TYR A 146 -16.75 7.31 9.54
C TYR A 146 -18.25 7.07 9.75
N CYS A 147 -18.78 6.00 9.16
CA CYS A 147 -20.14 5.52 9.42
C CYS A 147 -20.11 4.20 10.21
N PRO A 148 -21.04 3.99 11.17
CA PRO A 148 -21.12 2.72 11.88
C PRO A 148 -21.68 1.65 10.94
N THR A 149 -20.92 0.59 10.70
CA THR A 149 -21.32 -0.52 9.83
C THR A 149 -20.89 -1.87 10.41
N SER A 150 -21.61 -2.94 10.08
CA SER A 150 -21.25 -4.31 10.50
C SER A 150 -20.09 -4.90 9.69
N TYR A 151 -19.64 -4.21 8.63
CA TYR A 151 -18.61 -4.68 7.69
C TYR A 151 -17.21 -4.15 8.00
N SER A 152 -17.02 -3.37 9.07
CA SER A 152 -15.72 -2.81 9.43
C SER A 152 -14.63 -3.87 9.66
N TRP A 153 -15.00 -5.08 10.11
CA TRP A 153 -14.06 -6.19 10.28
C TRP A 153 -13.39 -6.62 8.98
N LEU A 154 -14.09 -6.50 7.83
CA LEU A 154 -13.56 -6.88 6.54
C LEU A 154 -12.47 -5.89 6.07
N VAL A 155 -12.67 -4.60 6.37
CA VAL A 155 -11.66 -3.56 6.14
C VAL A 155 -10.43 -3.79 7.03
N LEU A 156 -10.63 -4.15 8.30
CA LEU A 156 -9.52 -4.48 9.21
C LEU A 156 -8.76 -5.73 8.74
N LEU A 157 -9.47 -6.78 8.33
CA LEU A 157 -8.86 -7.99 7.76
C LEU A 157 -8.06 -7.65 6.49
N GLY A 158 -8.62 -6.86 5.59
CA GLY A 158 -7.94 -6.41 4.38
C GLY A 158 -6.66 -5.65 4.66
N LEU A 159 -6.66 -4.78 5.68
CA LEU A 159 -5.46 -4.05 6.12
C LEU A 159 -4.39 -5.00 6.69
N LEU A 160 -4.77 -5.97 7.51
CA LEU A 160 -3.84 -6.95 8.08
C LEU A 160 -3.25 -7.85 6.98
N LEU A 161 -4.07 -8.29 6.03
CA LEU A 161 -3.61 -9.06 4.87
C LEU A 161 -2.67 -8.23 3.98
N TYR A 162 -2.96 -6.94 3.80
CA TYR A 162 -2.09 -6.02 3.06
C TYR A 162 -0.72 -5.91 3.73
N LEU A 163 -0.68 -5.68 5.05
CA LEU A 163 0.58 -5.62 5.81
C LEU A 163 1.35 -6.95 5.72
N ALA A 164 0.67 -8.08 5.89
CA ALA A 164 1.27 -9.41 5.82
C ALA A 164 1.86 -9.72 4.42
N ALA A 165 1.20 -9.26 3.36
CA ALA A 165 1.66 -9.45 1.99
C ALA A 165 2.76 -8.46 1.58
N PHE A 166 2.65 -7.19 1.99
CA PHE A 166 3.55 -6.11 1.59
C PHE A 166 4.89 -6.18 2.32
N ALA A 167 4.87 -6.41 3.64
CA ALA A 167 6.07 -6.36 4.49
C ALA A 167 7.21 -7.29 4.04
N PRO A 168 6.98 -8.56 3.66
CA PRO A 168 8.08 -9.45 3.31
C PRO A 168 8.65 -9.25 1.91
N GLY A 169 7.86 -8.74 0.96
CA GLY A 169 8.30 -8.59 -0.44
C GLY A 169 8.46 -7.13 -0.84
N MET A 170 7.36 -6.44 -1.12
CA MET A 170 7.39 -5.06 -1.62
C MET A 170 8.01 -4.03 -0.67
N GLY A 171 8.14 -4.33 0.62
CA GLY A 171 8.91 -3.52 1.56
C GLY A 171 10.42 -3.48 1.23
N PRO A 172 11.15 -4.59 1.43
CA PRO A 172 12.60 -4.62 1.22
C PRO A 172 13.04 -4.86 -0.23
N MET A 173 12.29 -5.63 -1.02
CA MET A 173 12.75 -6.13 -2.33
C MET A 173 13.03 -5.06 -3.37
N PRO A 174 12.24 -4.00 -3.53
CA PRO A 174 12.59 -2.93 -4.46
C PRO A 174 13.97 -2.34 -4.17
N TRP A 175 14.32 -2.13 -2.89
CA TRP A 175 15.63 -1.60 -2.51
C TRP A 175 16.76 -2.61 -2.76
N THR A 176 16.54 -3.88 -2.44
CA THR A 176 17.54 -4.93 -2.65
C THR A 176 17.78 -5.17 -4.14
N ILE A 177 16.72 -5.35 -4.93
CA ILE A 177 16.80 -5.58 -6.38
C ILE A 177 17.46 -4.40 -7.07
N ASN A 178 17.06 -3.17 -6.74
CA ASN A 178 17.62 -1.97 -7.34
C ASN A 178 19.14 -1.89 -7.14
N SER A 179 19.65 -2.32 -5.98
CA SER A 179 21.09 -2.38 -5.74
C SER A 179 21.83 -3.49 -6.50
N GLU A 180 21.11 -4.55 -6.92
CA GLU A 180 21.67 -5.69 -7.63
C GLU A 180 21.65 -5.48 -9.16
N ILE A 181 20.58 -4.93 -9.74
CA ILE A 181 20.35 -4.94 -11.20
C ILE A 181 21.29 -4.03 -12.03
N TYR A 182 21.95 -3.04 -11.41
CA TYR A 182 22.77 -2.08 -12.13
C TYR A 182 24.24 -2.52 -12.26
N PRO A 183 24.87 -2.25 -13.42
CA PRO A 183 26.30 -2.48 -13.60
C PRO A 183 27.12 -1.60 -12.65
N LEU A 184 28.33 -2.06 -12.30
CA LEU A 184 29.17 -1.44 -11.25
C LEU A 184 29.40 0.06 -11.48
N TRP A 185 29.62 0.48 -12.74
CA TRP A 185 29.89 1.87 -13.09
C TRP A 185 28.66 2.79 -12.99
N ALA A 186 27.44 2.26 -13.14
CA ALA A 186 26.19 3.04 -13.12
C ALA A 186 25.38 2.88 -11.82
N ARG A 187 25.79 1.98 -10.93
CA ARG A 187 24.99 1.55 -9.77
C ARG A 187 24.54 2.69 -8.87
N SER A 188 25.45 3.61 -8.55
CA SER A 188 25.12 4.74 -7.67
C SER A 188 24.07 5.66 -8.31
N THR A 189 24.26 6.00 -9.59
CA THR A 189 23.33 6.84 -10.36
C THR A 189 21.96 6.17 -10.53
N GLY A 190 21.94 4.88 -10.89
CA GLY A 190 20.69 4.10 -11.02
C GLY A 190 19.91 4.07 -9.71
N ASN A 191 20.61 3.78 -8.59
CA ASN A 191 20.00 3.79 -7.27
C ASN A 191 19.44 5.16 -6.88
N ALA A 192 20.19 6.24 -7.14
CA ALA A 192 19.75 7.61 -6.84
C ALA A 192 18.50 7.99 -7.66
N CYS A 193 18.48 7.68 -8.95
CA CYS A 193 17.33 7.96 -9.83
C CYS A 193 16.08 7.20 -9.36
N ALA A 194 16.19 5.89 -9.11
CA ALA A 194 15.07 5.08 -8.62
C ALA A 194 14.56 5.56 -7.24
N ALA A 195 15.46 5.92 -6.32
CA ALA A 195 15.07 6.50 -5.03
C ALA A 195 14.35 7.84 -5.22
N GLY A 196 14.85 8.71 -6.12
CA GLY A 196 14.22 9.99 -6.45
C GLY A 196 12.80 9.81 -7.00
N VAL A 197 12.60 8.85 -7.91
CA VAL A 197 11.27 8.49 -8.42
C VAL A 197 10.36 7.99 -7.29
N ASN A 198 10.85 7.09 -6.43
CA ASN A 198 10.07 6.57 -5.29
C ASN A 198 9.58 7.70 -4.36
N TRP A 199 10.47 8.60 -3.94
CA TRP A 199 10.09 9.71 -3.06
C TRP A 199 9.17 10.71 -3.76
N THR A 200 9.35 10.95 -5.06
CA THR A 200 8.44 11.80 -5.86
C THR A 200 7.03 11.21 -5.88
N PHE A 201 6.88 9.92 -6.18
CA PHE A 201 5.58 9.26 -6.17
C PHE A 201 4.99 9.17 -4.76
N ASN A 202 5.81 9.02 -3.71
CA ASN A 202 5.34 9.07 -2.34
C ASN A 202 4.68 10.41 -1.99
N VAL A 203 5.32 11.53 -2.37
CA VAL A 203 4.74 12.88 -2.21
C VAL A 203 3.47 13.03 -3.06
N LEU A 204 3.50 12.62 -4.32
CA LEU A 204 2.36 12.71 -5.22
C LEU A 204 1.12 11.97 -4.67
N VAL A 205 1.29 10.72 -4.23
CA VAL A 205 0.20 9.92 -3.65
C VAL A 205 -0.31 10.57 -2.37
N SER A 206 0.58 11.07 -1.51
CA SER A 206 0.19 11.72 -0.25
C SER A 206 -0.65 12.99 -0.48
N LEU A 207 -0.30 13.80 -1.47
CA LEU A 207 -1.04 15.03 -1.82
C LEU A 207 -2.37 14.75 -2.53
N THR A 208 -2.41 13.71 -3.37
CA THR A 208 -3.59 13.40 -4.19
C THR A 208 -4.61 12.51 -3.48
N PHE A 209 -4.20 11.73 -2.47
CA PHE A 209 -5.06 10.74 -1.82
C PHE A 209 -6.38 11.34 -1.29
N LEU A 210 -6.33 12.48 -0.60
CA LEU A 210 -7.54 13.06 -0.01
C LEU A 210 -8.52 13.56 -1.08
N HIS A 211 -8.00 14.20 -2.14
CA HIS A 211 -8.80 14.63 -3.29
C HIS A 211 -9.40 13.44 -4.05
N LEU A 212 -8.62 12.38 -4.25
CA LEU A 212 -9.07 11.17 -4.92
C LEU A 212 -10.15 10.46 -4.08
N ALA A 213 -10.00 10.42 -2.75
CA ALA A 213 -11.00 9.88 -1.85
C ALA A 213 -12.30 10.69 -1.82
N GLN A 214 -12.24 12.02 -1.95
CA GLN A 214 -13.44 12.86 -2.04
C GLN A 214 -14.20 12.67 -3.35
N TYR A 215 -13.49 12.52 -4.48
CA TYR A 215 -14.12 12.42 -5.80
C TYR A 215 -14.52 10.99 -6.17
N PHE A 216 -13.64 10.01 -5.93
CA PHE A 216 -13.86 8.60 -6.29
C PHE A 216 -14.37 7.75 -5.13
N THR A 217 -14.50 8.29 -3.91
CA THR A 217 -14.75 7.56 -2.65
C THR A 217 -13.61 6.62 -2.25
N TYR A 218 -13.60 6.15 -1.01
CA TYR A 218 -12.57 5.23 -0.53
C TYR A 218 -12.54 3.91 -1.33
N TYR A 219 -13.70 3.29 -1.61
CA TYR A 219 -13.71 2.02 -2.36
C TYR A 219 -13.19 2.19 -3.79
N GLY A 220 -13.48 3.31 -4.45
CA GLY A 220 -12.98 3.61 -5.79
C GLY A 220 -11.46 3.78 -5.82
N VAL A 221 -10.89 4.46 -4.82
CA VAL A 221 -9.43 4.63 -4.66
C VAL A 221 -8.73 3.28 -4.48
N PHE A 222 -9.25 2.39 -3.63
CA PHE A 222 -8.63 1.07 -3.42
C PHE A 222 -8.73 0.17 -4.66
N PHE A 223 -9.82 0.24 -5.43
CA PHE A 223 -9.90 -0.45 -6.73
C PHE A 223 -8.87 0.10 -7.73
N LEU A 224 -8.71 1.43 -7.80
CA LEU A 224 -7.71 2.07 -8.65
C LEU A 224 -6.30 1.60 -8.30
N TYR A 225 -5.95 1.57 -7.01
CA TYR A 225 -4.65 1.05 -6.57
C TYR A 225 -4.48 -0.44 -6.82
N SER A 226 -5.54 -1.25 -6.71
CA SER A 226 -5.52 -2.67 -7.08
C SER A 226 -5.20 -2.86 -8.58
N ILE A 227 -5.82 -2.06 -9.45
CA ILE A 227 -5.55 -2.08 -10.90
C ILE A 227 -4.11 -1.65 -11.20
N MET A 228 -3.62 -0.58 -10.57
CA MET A 228 -2.23 -0.15 -10.73
C MET A 228 -1.23 -1.21 -10.25
N ALA A 229 -1.52 -1.87 -9.12
CA ALA A 229 -0.70 -2.98 -8.62
C ALA A 229 -0.71 -4.18 -9.57
N LEU A 230 -1.85 -4.48 -10.21
CA LEU A 230 -1.96 -5.52 -11.22
C LEU A 230 -1.17 -5.20 -12.50
N LEU A 231 -1.19 -3.94 -12.95
CA LEU A 231 -0.34 -3.50 -14.07
C LEU A 231 1.15 -3.63 -13.71
N GLY A 232 1.53 -3.23 -12.49
CA GLY A 232 2.87 -3.45 -11.96
C GLY A 232 3.25 -4.92 -11.88
N PHE A 233 2.32 -5.79 -11.48
CA PHE A 233 2.52 -7.25 -11.48
C PHE A 233 2.85 -7.78 -12.87
N ILE A 234 2.08 -7.42 -13.89
CA ILE A 234 2.29 -7.86 -15.27
C ILE A 234 3.66 -7.39 -15.77
N PHE A 235 4.03 -6.16 -15.46
CA PHE A 235 5.35 -5.61 -15.82
C PHE A 235 6.49 -6.39 -15.15
N ILE A 236 6.42 -6.59 -13.82
CA ILE A 236 7.45 -7.33 -13.08
C ILE A 236 7.52 -8.80 -13.51
N LEU A 237 6.39 -9.41 -13.88
CA LEU A 237 6.36 -10.78 -14.36
C LEU A 237 7.19 -10.97 -15.65
N GLY A 238 7.10 -10.01 -16.58
CA GLY A 238 7.83 -10.05 -17.85
C GLY A 238 9.27 -9.52 -17.78
N CYS A 239 9.50 -8.43 -17.02
CA CYS A 239 10.74 -7.66 -17.10
C CYS A 239 11.73 -7.91 -15.94
N LEU A 240 11.32 -8.53 -14.83
CA LEU A 240 12.21 -8.79 -13.70
C LEU A 240 12.85 -10.19 -13.84
N PRO A 241 14.15 -10.30 -14.15
CA PRO A 241 14.85 -11.57 -14.10
C PRO A 241 15.14 -12.01 -12.66
N GLU A 242 15.47 -13.29 -12.45
CA GLU A 242 15.90 -13.77 -11.13
C GLU A 242 17.36 -13.38 -10.86
N THR A 243 17.59 -12.61 -9.78
CA THR A 243 18.93 -12.16 -9.36
C THR A 243 19.57 -13.07 -8.31
N LYS A 244 18.84 -14.08 -7.80
CA LYS A 244 19.34 -14.97 -6.75
C LYS A 244 20.60 -15.73 -7.17
N GLY A 245 21.68 -15.60 -6.38
CA GLY A 245 22.89 -16.40 -6.50
C GLY A 245 23.81 -16.03 -7.66
N ARG A 246 23.55 -14.91 -8.35
CA ARG A 246 24.39 -14.37 -9.41
C ARG A 246 25.41 -13.38 -8.84
N ARG A 247 26.60 -13.38 -9.43
CA ARG A 247 27.62 -12.37 -9.13
C ARG A 247 27.27 -11.07 -9.84
N LEU A 248 27.67 -9.93 -9.27
CA LEU A 248 27.32 -8.59 -9.79
C LEU A 248 27.89 -8.34 -11.19
N GLU A 249 28.99 -9.00 -11.52
CA GLU A 249 29.66 -8.90 -12.82
C GLU A 249 28.91 -9.65 -13.93
N GLU A 250 28.10 -10.66 -13.57
CA GLU A 250 27.32 -11.48 -14.52
C GLU A 250 25.96 -10.84 -14.87
N ILE A 251 25.59 -9.74 -14.22
CA ILE A 251 24.27 -9.11 -14.36
C ILE A 251 24.12 -8.43 -15.73
N GLU A 252 25.22 -7.93 -16.31
CA GLU A 252 25.21 -7.36 -17.66
C GLU A 252 24.72 -8.38 -18.69
N ALA A 253 25.17 -9.65 -18.58
CA ALA A 253 24.76 -10.74 -19.47
C ALA A 253 23.25 -11.10 -19.37
N LEU A 254 22.58 -10.79 -18.25
CA LEU A 254 21.13 -10.99 -18.11
C LEU A 254 20.32 -10.01 -18.97
N PHE A 255 20.88 -8.85 -19.28
CA PHE A 255 20.21 -7.79 -20.04
C PHE A 255 20.70 -7.68 -21.49
N GLU A 256 21.69 -8.48 -21.91
CA GLU A 256 22.14 -8.57 -23.30
C GLU A 256 21.10 -9.21 -24.24
N ASN A 257 20.19 -10.03 -23.70
CA ASN A 257 19.09 -10.66 -24.43
C ASN A 257 17.75 -9.92 -24.20
N ARG A 258 16.76 -10.09 -25.10
CA ARG A 258 15.49 -9.36 -25.08
C ARG A 258 14.81 -9.36 -23.69
N LEU A 259 14.54 -8.15 -23.19
CA LEU A 259 13.91 -7.80 -21.90
C LEU A 259 12.51 -8.40 -21.62
N CYS A 260 11.88 -9.06 -22.60
CA CYS A 260 10.56 -9.68 -22.46
C CYS A 260 10.57 -11.08 -23.07
N SER A 261 10.93 -12.10 -22.28
CA SER A 261 10.66 -13.50 -22.62
C SER A 261 9.38 -13.93 -21.90
N CYS A 262 8.22 -13.49 -22.40
CA CYS A 262 6.96 -14.09 -21.99
C CYS A 262 6.86 -15.49 -22.62
N GLY A 263 7.19 -16.52 -21.85
CA GLY A 263 6.71 -17.89 -22.14
C GLY A 263 7.63 -18.79 -22.97
N VAL A 264 8.95 -18.73 -22.81
CA VAL A 264 9.79 -19.89 -23.14
C VAL A 264 10.06 -20.62 -21.84
N SER A 265 9.39 -21.76 -21.67
CA SER A 265 9.81 -22.78 -20.71
C SER A 265 11.25 -23.11 -21.05
N ASP A 266 12.20 -22.83 -20.14
CA ASP A 266 13.54 -23.40 -20.21
C ASP A 266 13.37 -24.92 -20.17
N SER A 267 13.26 -25.53 -21.35
CA SER A 267 13.61 -26.91 -21.52
C SER A 267 15.13 -26.96 -21.37
N ASP A 268 15.56 -27.51 -20.24
CA ASP A 268 16.93 -27.91 -19.95
C ASP A 268 17.64 -28.46 -21.20
N GLU A 269 18.48 -27.63 -21.83
CA GLU A 269 19.62 -28.12 -22.60
C GLU A 269 20.83 -27.27 -22.23
N ALA A 270 21.52 -27.78 -21.20
CA ALA A 270 22.94 -27.63 -20.92
C ALA A 270 23.76 -26.86 -21.98
N ARG A 271 23.79 -25.53 -21.90
CA ARG A 271 24.94 -24.78 -22.40
C ARG A 271 26.03 -24.86 -21.33
N GLN A 272 26.84 -25.92 -21.43
CA GLN A 272 28.18 -25.96 -20.84
C GLN A 272 28.91 -24.67 -21.24
N VAL A 273 29.07 -23.75 -20.29
CA VAL A 273 30.06 -22.68 -20.40
C VAL A 273 31.40 -23.32 -20.13
N GLU A 274 32.10 -23.70 -21.20
CA GLU A 274 33.47 -24.17 -21.15
C GLU A 274 34.38 -22.99 -20.78
N TYR A 275 34.78 -22.93 -19.51
CA TYR A 275 35.80 -21.99 -19.06
C TYR A 275 37.15 -22.42 -19.64
N ILE A 276 37.58 -21.79 -20.74
CA ILE A 276 38.96 -21.91 -21.21
C ILE A 276 39.85 -21.17 -20.21
N ARG A 277 40.47 -21.93 -19.31
CA ARG A 277 41.53 -21.43 -18.44
C ARG A 277 42.77 -21.16 -19.31
N VAL A 278 42.97 -19.90 -19.69
CA VAL A 278 44.23 -19.46 -20.31
C VAL A 278 45.35 -19.68 -19.27
N LYS A 279 46.09 -20.78 -19.42
CA LYS A 279 47.39 -20.95 -18.75
C LYS A 279 48.32 -19.88 -19.34
N GLY A 280 48.77 -18.94 -18.51
CA GLY A 280 49.82 -18.00 -18.87
C GLY A 280 51.03 -18.76 -19.38
N SER A 281 51.26 -18.69 -20.69
CA SER A 281 52.42 -19.26 -21.34
C SER A 281 53.61 -18.37 -21.06
N ASN A 282 54.66 -19.01 -20.52
CA ASN A 282 56.03 -18.53 -20.32
C ASN A 282 56.44 -17.35 -21.22
N TYR A 283 56.77 -16.22 -20.59
CA TYR A 283 57.68 -15.24 -21.18
C TYR A 283 59.07 -15.90 -21.29
N HIS A 284 59.38 -16.41 -22.47
CA HIS A 284 60.76 -16.68 -22.86
C HIS A 284 61.41 -15.32 -23.16
N LEU A 285 62.19 -14.80 -22.21
CA LEU A 285 63.10 -13.69 -22.46
C LEU A 285 64.30 -14.26 -23.22
N SER A 286 64.32 -14.07 -24.54
CA SER A 286 65.51 -14.27 -25.36
C SER A 286 65.49 -13.17 -26.39
N ASP A 287 66.35 -12.16 -26.19
CA ASP A 287 67.21 -11.64 -27.26
C ASP A 287 68.30 -10.77 -26.64
N ASN A 288 69.53 -11.33 -26.72
CA ASN A 288 70.79 -10.67 -27.02
C ASN A 288 70.88 -9.15 -26.88
N ASP A 289 71.48 -8.69 -25.78
CA ASP A 289 72.29 -7.47 -25.76
C ASP A 289 73.76 -7.86 -25.59
N ALA A 290 74.43 -8.04 -26.71
CA ALA A 290 75.88 -8.02 -26.82
C ALA A 290 76.26 -7.58 -28.25
N SER A 291 76.67 -6.32 -28.40
CA SER A 291 77.85 -5.84 -29.15
C SER A 291 77.66 -4.43 -29.74
N ASP A 292 78.35 -3.49 -29.09
CA ASP A 292 79.14 -2.37 -29.61
C ASP A 292 78.99 -1.96 -31.09
N VAL A 293 78.66 -0.68 -31.35
CA VAL A 293 79.26 0.15 -32.41
C VAL A 293 79.31 1.62 -31.96
N GLU A 294 80.54 2.09 -31.75
CA GLU A 294 81.13 3.47 -31.83
C GLU A 294 80.55 4.66 -31.04
#